data_AF-A0A432MP65-F1
#
_entry.id   AF-A0A432MP65-F1
#
_cell.length_a   1.000
_cell.length_b   1.000
_cell.length_c   1.000
_cell.angle_alpha   90.00
_cell.angle_beta   90.00
_cell.angle_gamma   90.00
#
_symmetry.space_group_name_H-M   'P 1'
#
loop_
_entity.id
_entity.type
_entity.pdbx_description
1 polymer ?
#
loop_
_entity_poly.entity_id
_entity_poly.type
_entity_poly.pdbx_seq_one_letter_code
_entity_poly.pdbx_strand_id
1 'polypeptide(L)'
;MSNRRIVLPLLAAALAPLIVLAQDPGKAPLPPPVEPATEAELVLDEAMRKVKATEQVRATIRQEVEMLGQRFSVEGEYAQQGPYTFSLDLQVQGLPQARGRMRQVCDGQSLWDVSQILDQTYYFRLDLPQVLDKIEAEPFEKFHRDFVIQQRLGLSGPYWMLDGLRQSVRFDRKLEGELNGRPVWILRGNWKDMNALGLGPLATPPAYIPSVVEVQVDKETGWPYKVILLGKRRPTVRNTNAPRVDPATGRPVGEIVSQEEEASRFEISYTDVTFEPEFTLGTFSFRVPDADRDRVRDRTLDLLSELDQMARIIEAQKLQGGDGTPGTMNDLLEGIGLDVPPVGEAPAPAPEPETLPGSGN
;
A
#
# COMPACT_ATOMS: atom_id res chain seq x y z
N MET A 1 -14.32 6.13 27.77
CA MET A 1 -15.09 5.29 26.82
C MET A 1 -14.47 5.49 25.44
N SER A 2 -13.45 4.69 25.13
CA SER A 2 -13.43 3.67 24.05
C SER A 2 -13.42 4.22 22.62
N ASN A 3 -12.29 4.82 22.22
CA ASN A 3 -11.91 4.98 20.81
C ASN A 3 -11.11 3.74 20.37
N ARG A 4 -11.80 2.64 20.06
CA ARG A 4 -11.20 1.37 19.60
C ARG A 4 -11.92 0.84 18.36
N ARG A 5 -11.79 1.48 17.19
CA ARG A 5 -12.36 0.95 15.92
C ARG A 5 -11.59 1.24 14.62
N ILE A 6 -10.33 1.71 14.62
CA ILE A 6 -9.70 2.19 13.36
C ILE A 6 -8.35 1.51 13.00
N VAL A 7 -7.92 0.45 13.69
CA VAL A 7 -6.52 -0.02 13.50
C VAL A 7 -6.31 -0.95 12.30
N LEU A 8 -7.33 -1.63 11.77
CA LEU A 8 -7.12 -2.60 10.67
C LEU A 8 -7.29 -2.09 9.21
N PRO A 9 -8.05 -1.03 8.87
CA PRO A 9 -8.05 -0.54 7.49
C PRO A 9 -6.79 0.28 7.13
N LEU A 10 -5.96 0.67 8.09
CA LEU A 10 -4.80 1.55 7.87
C LEU A 10 -3.64 0.90 7.08
N LEU A 11 -3.60 -0.43 6.98
CA LEU A 11 -2.62 -1.15 6.15
C LEU A 11 -3.03 -1.23 4.67
N ALA A 12 -4.31 -1.00 4.34
CA ALA A 12 -4.81 -1.04 2.96
C ALA A 12 -5.38 0.30 2.46
N ALA A 13 -5.63 1.28 3.34
CA ALA A 13 -6.28 2.55 3.00
C ALA A 13 -5.35 3.77 2.94
N ALA A 14 -4.03 3.59 3.01
CA ALA A 14 -3.06 4.69 2.92
C ALA A 14 -2.87 5.26 1.49
N LEU A 15 -3.64 4.81 0.50
CA LEU A 15 -3.54 5.21 -0.91
C LEU A 15 -4.94 5.41 -1.55
N ALA A 16 -5.83 6.16 -0.90
CA ALA A 16 -7.05 6.64 -1.56
C ALA A 16 -7.24 8.13 -1.30
N PRO A 17 -6.86 9.02 -2.24
CA PRO A 17 -7.26 10.40 -2.20
C PRO A 17 -8.68 10.56 -2.80
N LEU A 18 -9.60 11.08 -1.99
CA LEU A 18 -10.84 11.70 -2.47
C LEU A 18 -10.54 13.16 -2.85
N ILE A 19 -11.07 13.56 -4.00
CA ILE A 19 -10.81 14.80 -4.74
C ILE A 19 -11.54 16.00 -4.13
N VAL A 20 -10.93 17.19 -4.22
CA VAL A 20 -11.64 18.47 -4.33
C VAL A 20 -11.18 19.17 -5.61
N LEU A 21 -12.16 19.50 -6.46
CA LEU A 21 -12.04 20.31 -7.69
C LEU A 21 -11.67 21.77 -7.38
N ALA A 22 -10.74 22.33 -8.16
CA ALA A 22 -10.92 23.59 -8.91
C ALA A 22 -9.57 24.06 -9.49
N GLN A 23 -9.37 23.90 -10.80
CA GLN A 23 -8.46 24.76 -11.53
C GLN A 23 -9.08 25.30 -12.82
N ASP A 24 -8.84 26.58 -13.01
CA ASP A 24 -9.25 27.52 -14.06
C ASP A 24 -8.74 27.05 -15.45
N PRO A 25 -9.56 27.03 -16.52
CA PRO A 25 -9.20 26.50 -17.84
C PRO A 25 -8.25 27.41 -18.66
N GLY A 26 -7.23 27.98 -18.01
CA GLY A 26 -6.34 28.96 -18.62
C GLY A 26 -4.87 28.61 -18.41
N LYS A 27 -4.32 27.78 -19.32
CA LYS A 27 -2.88 27.48 -19.49
C LYS A 27 -2.35 26.31 -18.66
N ALA A 28 -2.38 25.11 -19.25
CA ALA A 28 -1.64 23.96 -18.75
C ALA A 28 -0.15 24.35 -18.56
N PRO A 29 0.42 24.17 -17.36
CA PRO A 29 1.86 24.31 -17.16
C PRO A 29 2.58 23.33 -18.09
N LEU A 30 3.62 23.80 -18.77
CA LEU A 30 4.50 22.91 -19.53
C LEU A 30 5.00 21.81 -18.58
N PRO A 31 4.98 20.53 -18.98
CA PRO A 31 5.46 19.45 -18.13
C PRO A 31 6.91 19.75 -17.75
N PRO A 32 7.26 19.68 -16.45
CA PRO A 32 8.64 19.89 -16.03
C PRO A 32 9.55 18.90 -16.77
N PRO A 33 10.74 19.32 -17.22
CA PRO A 33 11.66 18.45 -17.93
C PRO A 33 11.95 17.22 -17.08
N VAL A 34 11.81 16.04 -17.69
CA VAL A 34 12.10 14.75 -17.05
C VAL A 34 13.56 14.75 -16.60
N GLU A 35 13.78 14.90 -15.29
CA GLU A 35 15.13 14.86 -14.74
C GLU A 35 15.76 13.50 -15.03
N PRO A 36 17.04 13.45 -15.42
CA PRO A 36 17.72 12.18 -15.65
C PRO A 36 17.72 11.32 -14.39
N ALA A 37 17.79 10.00 -14.59
CA ALA A 37 17.89 9.05 -13.48
C ALA A 37 19.15 9.32 -12.65
N THR A 38 19.01 9.33 -11.33
CA THR A 38 20.17 9.50 -10.44
C THR A 38 20.99 8.21 -10.37
N GLU A 39 22.21 8.28 -9.85
CA GLU A 39 23.02 7.07 -9.59
C GLU A 39 22.30 6.09 -8.64
N ALA A 40 21.57 6.61 -7.65
CA ALA A 40 20.80 5.78 -6.72
C ALA A 40 19.64 5.06 -7.42
N GLU A 41 18.95 5.73 -8.35
CA GLU A 41 17.90 5.11 -9.16
C GLU A 41 18.46 4.08 -10.13
N LEU A 42 19.64 4.31 -10.73
CA LEU A 42 20.29 3.32 -11.59
C LEU A 42 20.64 2.03 -10.83
N VAL A 43 21.09 2.15 -9.58
CA VAL A 43 21.33 0.99 -8.70
C VAL A 43 20.02 0.28 -8.35
N LEU A 44 18.94 1.03 -8.10
CA LEU A 44 17.62 0.46 -7.85
C LEU A 44 17.09 -0.29 -9.08
N ASP A 45 17.24 0.29 -10.28
CA ASP A 45 16.85 -0.34 -11.55
C ASP A 45 17.65 -1.62 -11.81
N GLU A 46 18.94 -1.65 -11.44
CA GLU A 46 19.76 -2.86 -11.47
C GLU A 46 19.27 -3.92 -10.48
N ALA A 47 19.00 -3.52 -9.23
CA ALA A 47 18.49 -4.42 -8.20
C ALA A 47 17.16 -5.05 -8.63
N MET A 48 16.22 -4.25 -9.15
CA MET A 48 14.94 -4.70 -9.68
C MET A 48 15.13 -5.74 -10.79
N ARG A 49 16.09 -5.55 -11.69
CA ARG A 49 16.39 -6.52 -12.76
C ARG A 49 16.86 -7.86 -12.20
N LYS A 50 17.75 -7.83 -11.19
CA LYS A 50 18.27 -9.05 -10.54
C LYS A 50 17.17 -9.78 -9.77
N VAL A 51 16.35 -9.05 -9.00
CA VAL A 51 15.21 -9.61 -8.26
C VAL A 51 14.19 -10.21 -9.23
N LYS A 52 13.89 -9.54 -10.34
CA LYS A 52 12.97 -10.08 -11.37
C LYS A 52 13.49 -11.36 -12.02
N ALA A 53 14.81 -11.50 -12.16
CA ALA A 53 15.45 -12.69 -12.70
C ALA A 53 15.56 -13.84 -11.67
N THR A 54 15.18 -13.60 -10.41
CA THR A 54 15.20 -14.64 -9.38
C THR A 54 14.06 -15.62 -9.63
N GLU A 55 14.41 -16.86 -9.97
CA GLU A 55 13.41 -17.90 -10.20
C GLU A 55 12.83 -18.44 -8.89
N GLN A 56 13.66 -18.68 -7.88
CA GLN A 56 13.21 -19.36 -6.66
C GLN A 56 13.81 -18.68 -5.44
N VAL A 57 12.95 -18.28 -4.50
CA VAL A 57 13.39 -17.62 -3.27
C VAL A 57 12.39 -17.85 -2.13
N ARG A 58 12.91 -18.02 -0.93
CA ARG A 58 12.16 -18.05 0.32
C ARG A 58 12.76 -17.06 1.30
N ALA A 59 11.93 -16.34 2.04
CA ALA A 59 12.36 -15.40 3.07
C ALA A 59 11.32 -15.30 4.20
N THR A 60 11.79 -15.02 5.40
CA THR A 60 10.96 -14.56 6.51
C THR A 60 10.71 -13.07 6.33
N ILE A 61 9.47 -12.61 6.46
CA ILE A 61 9.11 -11.20 6.42
C ILE A 61 8.73 -10.74 7.82
N ARG A 62 9.25 -9.58 8.21
CA ARG A 62 8.82 -8.85 9.39
C ARG A 62 8.57 -7.40 9.03
N GLN A 63 7.41 -6.90 9.40
CA GLN A 63 7.04 -5.50 9.31
C GLN A 63 6.90 -4.95 10.73
N GLU A 64 7.55 -3.83 11.01
CA GLU A 64 7.41 -3.12 12.27
C GLU A 64 6.80 -1.76 12.00
N VAL A 65 5.69 -1.48 12.70
CA VAL A 65 4.93 -0.25 12.51
C VAL A 65 4.84 0.48 13.84
N GLU A 66 5.36 1.69 13.86
CA GLU A 66 5.21 2.67 14.92
C GLU A 66 4.47 3.87 14.34
N MET A 67 3.25 4.10 14.81
CA MET A 67 2.39 5.15 14.28
C MET A 67 1.37 5.58 15.32
N LEU A 68 1.20 6.89 15.51
CA LEU A 68 0.20 7.47 16.42
C LEU A 68 0.30 6.91 17.86
N GLY A 69 1.53 6.69 18.34
CA GLY A 69 1.81 6.12 19.66
C GLY A 69 1.44 4.64 19.82
N GLN A 70 1.11 3.95 18.72
CA GLN A 70 0.89 2.52 18.68
C GLN A 70 2.07 1.82 18.02
N ARG A 71 2.43 0.66 18.56
CA ARG A 71 3.45 -0.22 18.00
C ARG A 71 2.86 -1.61 17.79
N PHE A 72 3.03 -2.14 16.60
CA PHE A 72 2.68 -3.52 16.28
C PHE A 72 3.65 -4.07 15.25
N SER A 73 3.72 -5.39 15.14
CA SER A 73 4.48 -6.06 14.09
C SER A 73 3.57 -6.94 13.24
N VAL A 74 3.98 -7.18 12.02
CA VAL A 74 3.38 -8.17 11.13
C VAL A 74 4.49 -9.13 10.74
N GLU A 75 4.32 -10.41 10.98
CA GLU A 75 5.35 -11.42 10.75
C GLU A 75 4.81 -12.51 9.85
N GLY A 76 5.70 -13.11 9.07
CA GLY A 76 5.26 -14.03 8.03
C GLY A 76 6.35 -14.64 7.20
N GLU A 77 5.92 -15.37 6.17
CA GLU A 77 6.80 -16.03 5.23
C GLU A 77 6.44 -15.65 3.79
N TYR A 78 7.47 -15.51 2.97
CA TYR A 78 7.37 -15.31 1.54
C TYR A 78 8.12 -16.40 0.80
N ALA A 79 7.47 -16.94 -0.21
CA ALA A 79 8.04 -17.91 -1.13
C ALA A 79 7.63 -17.55 -2.56
N GLN A 80 8.53 -17.71 -3.51
CA GLN A 80 8.27 -17.46 -4.93
C GLN A 80 8.97 -18.52 -5.78
N GLN A 81 8.30 -18.97 -6.84
CA GLN A 81 8.81 -19.88 -7.87
C GLN A 81 8.39 -19.39 -9.27
N GLY A 82 9.16 -18.51 -9.89
CA GLY A 82 8.86 -17.88 -11.16
C GLY A 82 8.06 -16.59 -11.00
N PRO A 83 7.49 -16.03 -12.08
CA PRO A 83 6.92 -14.68 -12.07
C PRO A 83 5.56 -14.59 -11.37
N TYR A 84 4.77 -15.66 -11.38
CA TYR A 84 3.37 -15.65 -10.92
C TYR A 84 3.01 -16.76 -9.94
N THR A 85 3.98 -17.57 -9.51
CA THR A 85 3.76 -18.59 -8.49
C THR A 85 4.45 -18.15 -7.21
N PHE A 86 3.67 -17.86 -6.18
CA PHE A 86 4.17 -17.31 -4.93
C PHE A 86 3.21 -17.61 -3.77
N SER A 87 3.73 -17.51 -2.55
CA SER A 87 2.96 -17.57 -1.32
C SER A 87 3.47 -16.49 -0.38
N LEU A 88 2.54 -15.71 0.17
CA LEU A 88 2.77 -14.73 1.21
C LEU A 88 1.78 -15.03 2.33
N ASP A 89 2.28 -15.23 3.56
CA ASP A 89 1.45 -15.42 4.74
C ASP A 89 1.91 -14.45 5.81
N LEU A 90 1.05 -13.53 6.22
CA LEU A 90 1.33 -12.46 7.16
C LEU A 90 0.35 -12.52 8.33
N GLN A 91 0.86 -12.34 9.55
CA GLN A 91 0.06 -12.32 10.77
C GLN A 91 0.43 -11.12 11.64
N VAL A 92 -0.58 -10.40 12.11
CA VAL A 92 -0.42 -9.28 13.04
C VAL A 92 -0.06 -9.82 14.44
N GLN A 93 0.96 -9.21 15.05
CA GLN A 93 1.45 -9.48 16.39
C GLN A 93 1.46 -8.18 17.23
N GLY A 94 1.49 -8.32 18.56
CA GLY A 94 1.67 -7.19 19.47
C GLY A 94 0.39 -6.40 19.82
N LEU A 95 -0.77 -6.75 19.27
CA LEU A 95 -2.05 -6.11 19.62
C LEU A 95 -2.96 -7.07 20.41
N PRO A 96 -3.32 -6.76 21.68
CA PRO A 96 -4.06 -7.69 22.55
C PRO A 96 -5.45 -8.11 22.05
N GLN A 97 -6.08 -7.31 21.20
CA GLN A 97 -7.46 -7.52 20.71
C GLN A 97 -7.57 -7.51 19.19
N ALA A 98 -6.47 -7.31 18.46
CA ALA A 98 -6.49 -7.32 17.00
C ALA A 98 -5.79 -8.59 16.52
N ARG A 99 -6.58 -9.49 15.95
CA ARG A 99 -6.06 -10.63 15.18
C ARG A 99 -6.33 -10.31 13.72
N GLY A 100 -5.25 -10.25 12.96
CA GLY A 100 -5.27 -10.07 11.51
C GLY A 100 -4.36 -11.11 10.90
N ARG A 101 -4.84 -11.83 9.88
CA ARG A 101 -4.00 -12.68 9.03
C ARG A 101 -4.34 -12.38 7.58
N MET A 102 -3.32 -12.27 6.75
CA MET A 102 -3.47 -12.12 5.31
C MET A 102 -2.63 -13.20 4.67
N ARG A 103 -3.24 -14.02 3.82
CA ARG A 103 -2.56 -15.05 3.07
C ARG A 103 -2.89 -14.91 1.59
N GLN A 104 -1.87 -14.70 0.79
CA GLN A 104 -1.96 -14.66 -0.65
C GLN A 104 -1.19 -15.84 -1.23
N VAL A 105 -1.82 -16.65 -2.07
CA VAL A 105 -1.19 -17.84 -2.65
C VAL A 105 -1.58 -17.93 -4.11
N CYS A 106 -0.60 -18.10 -4.98
CA CYS A 106 -0.81 -18.30 -6.40
C CYS A 106 0.01 -19.51 -6.88
N ASP A 107 -0.65 -20.43 -7.58
CA ASP A 107 -0.03 -21.58 -8.25
C ASP A 107 0.28 -21.30 -9.73
N GLY A 108 0.06 -20.07 -10.19
CA GLY A 108 0.16 -19.67 -11.59
C GLY A 108 -1.12 -19.90 -12.41
N GLN A 109 -2.16 -20.49 -11.83
CA GLN A 109 -3.49 -20.67 -12.45
C GLN A 109 -4.57 -19.95 -11.66
N SER A 110 -4.58 -20.10 -10.34
CA SER A 110 -5.52 -19.45 -9.44
C SER A 110 -4.76 -18.66 -8.39
N LEU A 111 -5.11 -17.38 -8.27
CA LEU A 111 -4.68 -16.52 -7.19
C LEU A 111 -5.75 -16.53 -6.10
N TRP A 112 -5.34 -16.85 -4.89
CA TRP A 112 -6.16 -16.77 -3.68
C TRP A 112 -5.68 -15.63 -2.80
N ASP A 113 -6.62 -14.82 -2.33
CA ASP A 113 -6.41 -13.84 -1.27
C ASP A 113 -7.37 -14.18 -0.11
N VAL A 114 -6.77 -14.53 1.02
CA VAL A 114 -7.47 -14.94 2.23
C VAL A 114 -7.13 -13.96 3.33
N SER A 115 -8.11 -13.18 3.72
CA SER A 115 -7.95 -12.17 4.75
C SER A 115 -8.83 -12.49 5.94
N GLN A 116 -8.24 -12.60 7.12
CA GLN A 116 -8.94 -12.74 8.39
C GLN A 116 -8.82 -11.43 9.18
N ILE A 117 -9.97 -10.86 9.50
CA ILE A 117 -10.10 -9.64 10.30
C ILE A 117 -10.97 -10.01 11.50
N LEU A 118 -10.38 -10.01 12.69
CA LEU A 118 -11.03 -10.50 13.91
C LEU A 118 -11.52 -11.94 13.70
N ASP A 119 -12.83 -12.16 13.77
CA ASP A 119 -13.47 -13.47 13.61
C ASP A 119 -14.05 -13.69 12.20
N GLN A 120 -13.88 -12.73 11.29
CA GLN A 120 -14.37 -12.80 9.91
C GLN A 120 -13.24 -13.13 8.94
N THR A 121 -13.43 -14.22 8.20
CA THR A 121 -12.55 -14.59 7.09
C THR A 121 -13.21 -14.30 5.75
N TYR A 122 -12.45 -13.69 4.85
CA TYR A 122 -12.83 -13.40 3.48
C TYR A 122 -11.96 -14.24 2.55
N TYR A 123 -12.61 -14.85 1.55
CA TYR A 123 -11.94 -15.66 0.54
C TYR A 123 -12.21 -15.04 -0.82
N PHE A 124 -11.15 -14.56 -1.45
CA PHE A 124 -11.18 -14.11 -2.83
C PHE A 124 -10.39 -15.06 -3.70
N ARG A 125 -10.94 -15.34 -4.88
CA ARG A 125 -10.28 -16.12 -5.92
C ARG A 125 -10.25 -15.32 -7.20
N LEU A 126 -9.16 -15.49 -7.95
CA LEU A 126 -9.01 -14.97 -9.30
C LEU A 126 -8.45 -16.06 -10.22
N ASP A 127 -9.01 -16.19 -11.42
CA ASP A 127 -8.41 -16.92 -12.53
C ASP A 127 -7.33 -16.04 -13.16
N LEU A 128 -6.07 -16.40 -12.90
CA LEU A 128 -4.95 -15.55 -13.27
C LEU A 128 -4.68 -15.55 -14.79
N PRO A 129 -4.64 -16.70 -15.49
CA PRO A 129 -4.45 -16.71 -16.95
C PRO A 129 -5.47 -15.85 -17.68
N GLN A 130 -6.76 -15.96 -17.34
CA GLN A 130 -7.81 -15.18 -18.01
C GLN A 130 -7.59 -13.67 -17.88
N VAL A 131 -7.14 -13.21 -16.71
CA VAL A 131 -6.88 -11.80 -16.45
C VAL A 131 -5.59 -11.33 -17.12
N LEU A 132 -4.52 -12.13 -17.08
CA LEU A 132 -3.26 -11.81 -17.76
C LEU A 132 -3.45 -11.73 -19.28
N ASP A 133 -4.15 -12.70 -19.88
CA ASP A 133 -4.46 -12.71 -21.31
C ASP A 133 -5.23 -11.44 -21.70
N LYS A 134 -6.16 -11.00 -20.86
CA LYS A 134 -6.90 -9.74 -21.08
C LYS A 134 -5.98 -8.53 -21.03
N ILE A 135 -5.12 -8.42 -20.03
CA ILE A 135 -4.15 -7.31 -19.88
C ILE A 135 -3.20 -7.25 -21.08
N GLU A 136 -2.79 -8.40 -21.62
CA GLU A 136 -1.91 -8.49 -22.78
C GLU A 136 -2.63 -8.17 -24.09
N ALA A 137 -3.89 -8.58 -24.24
CA ALA A 137 -4.72 -8.32 -25.42
C ALA A 137 -5.06 -6.83 -25.58
N GLU A 138 -5.21 -6.11 -24.46
CA GLU A 138 -5.49 -4.67 -24.49
C GLU A 138 -4.25 -3.84 -24.87
N PRO A 139 -4.43 -2.71 -25.58
CA PRO A 139 -3.34 -1.81 -25.99
C PRO A 139 -2.83 -0.93 -24.83
N PHE A 140 -2.74 -1.52 -23.63
CA PHE A 140 -2.18 -0.90 -22.46
C PHE A 140 -0.68 -0.67 -22.64
N GLU A 141 -0.24 0.55 -22.30
CA GLU A 141 1.19 0.83 -22.18
C GLU A 141 1.75 0.10 -20.96
N LYS A 142 3.08 -0.10 -20.93
CA LYS A 142 3.77 -0.82 -19.85
C LYS A 142 3.35 -0.33 -18.46
N PHE A 143 3.26 0.99 -18.28
CA PHE A 143 2.82 1.59 -17.03
C PHE A 143 1.43 1.12 -16.58
N HIS A 144 0.45 1.16 -17.48
CA HIS A 144 -0.93 0.72 -17.19
C HIS A 144 -0.99 -0.78 -16.85
N ARG A 145 -0.23 -1.61 -17.58
CA ARG A 145 -0.15 -3.05 -17.30
C ARG A 145 0.43 -3.31 -15.92
N ASP A 146 1.56 -2.72 -15.61
CA ASP A 146 2.24 -2.88 -14.32
C ASP A 146 1.36 -2.36 -13.17
N PHE A 147 0.66 -1.24 -13.38
CA PHE A 147 -0.29 -0.68 -12.41
C PHE A 147 -1.43 -1.66 -12.12
N VAL A 148 -2.06 -2.25 -13.13
CA VAL A 148 -3.12 -3.26 -12.94
C VAL A 148 -2.57 -4.47 -12.19
N ILE A 149 -1.42 -4.98 -12.61
CA ILE A 149 -0.80 -6.16 -12.01
C ILE A 149 -0.50 -5.91 -10.52
N GLN A 150 0.02 -4.73 -10.18
CA GLN A 150 0.36 -4.39 -8.80
C GLN A 150 -0.89 -4.10 -7.95
N GLN A 151 -1.77 -3.21 -8.42
CA GLN A 151 -2.85 -2.65 -7.60
C GLN A 151 -4.12 -3.50 -7.59
N ARG A 152 -4.41 -4.27 -8.66
CA ARG A 152 -5.65 -5.03 -8.78
C ARG A 152 -5.48 -6.50 -8.47
N LEU A 153 -4.39 -7.12 -8.93
CA LEU A 153 -4.07 -8.49 -8.54
C LEU A 153 -3.49 -8.54 -7.12
N GLY A 154 -3.05 -7.39 -6.59
CA GLY A 154 -2.38 -7.31 -5.31
C GLY A 154 -1.11 -8.15 -5.29
N LEU A 155 -0.45 -8.38 -6.45
CA LEU A 155 0.78 -9.16 -6.49
C LEU A 155 1.81 -8.48 -5.59
N SER A 156 2.10 -9.14 -4.49
CA SER A 156 2.99 -8.66 -3.47
C SER A 156 4.32 -9.38 -3.59
N GLY A 157 5.41 -8.65 -3.39
CA GLY A 157 6.74 -9.24 -3.44
C GLY A 157 7.84 -8.18 -3.56
N PRO A 158 9.10 -8.59 -3.38
CA PRO A 158 10.24 -7.68 -3.41
C PRO A 158 10.35 -6.88 -4.71
N TYR A 159 10.11 -7.50 -5.88
CA TYR A 159 10.16 -6.80 -7.16
C TYR A 159 9.11 -5.67 -7.24
N TRP A 160 7.84 -5.99 -7.00
CA TRP A 160 6.73 -5.04 -7.07
C TRP A 160 6.85 -3.93 -6.02
N MET A 161 7.41 -4.25 -4.84
CA MET A 161 7.73 -3.25 -3.83
C MET A 161 8.78 -2.26 -4.36
N LEU A 162 9.88 -2.74 -4.93
CA LEU A 162 10.91 -1.87 -5.48
C LEU A 162 10.40 -1.05 -6.67
N ASP A 163 9.59 -1.63 -7.55
CA ASP A 163 8.97 -0.92 -8.67
C ASP A 163 8.04 0.20 -8.19
N GLY A 164 7.17 -0.07 -7.22
CA GLY A 164 6.29 0.94 -6.62
C GLY A 164 7.07 2.08 -5.96
N LEU A 165 8.17 1.77 -5.26
CA LEU A 165 9.07 2.78 -4.70
C LEU A 165 9.77 3.58 -5.81
N ARG A 166 10.25 2.92 -6.86
CA ARG A 166 10.89 3.58 -8.01
C ARG A 166 9.96 4.55 -8.72
N GLN A 167 8.66 4.23 -8.78
CA GLN A 167 7.64 5.10 -9.35
C GLN A 167 7.33 6.30 -8.44
N SER A 168 7.26 6.08 -7.12
CA SER A 168 6.76 7.08 -6.16
C SER A 168 7.83 7.94 -5.49
N VAL A 169 9.08 7.48 -5.45
CA VAL A 169 10.19 8.08 -4.69
C VAL A 169 11.31 8.51 -5.63
N ARG A 170 11.85 9.71 -5.41
CA ARG A 170 13.11 10.16 -6.00
C ARG A 170 14.24 9.77 -5.06
N PHE A 171 15.01 8.76 -5.44
CA PHE A 171 16.23 8.40 -4.74
C PHE A 171 17.36 9.30 -5.21
N ASP A 172 17.99 10.03 -4.31
CA ASP A 172 19.03 11.02 -4.62
C ASP A 172 20.35 10.69 -3.93
N ARG A 173 20.34 9.75 -2.98
CA ARG A 173 21.53 9.35 -2.22
C ARG A 173 21.76 7.85 -2.34
N LYS A 174 23.00 7.51 -2.68
CA LYS A 174 23.55 6.16 -2.68
C LYS A 174 24.69 6.11 -1.69
N LEU A 175 24.62 5.19 -0.74
CA LEU A 175 25.66 4.95 0.25
C LEU A 175 26.04 3.47 0.24
N GLU A 176 27.28 3.20 0.63
CA GLU A 176 27.72 1.85 0.94
C GLU A 176 27.45 1.54 2.40
N GLY A 177 27.05 0.30 2.67
CA GLY A 177 26.87 -0.17 4.03
C GLY A 177 27.04 -1.67 4.13
N GLU A 178 26.77 -2.17 5.33
CA GLU A 178 26.79 -3.57 5.66
C GLU A 178 25.57 -3.90 6.50
N LEU A 179 24.91 -5.02 6.21
CA LEU A 179 23.78 -5.53 6.97
C LEU A 179 24.05 -6.99 7.33
N ASN A 180 24.25 -7.28 8.61
CA ASN A 180 24.53 -8.63 9.12
C ASN A 180 25.70 -9.33 8.39
N GLY A 181 26.82 -8.65 8.17
CA GLY A 181 27.96 -9.22 7.43
C GLY A 181 27.87 -9.10 5.92
N ARG A 182 26.75 -8.64 5.36
CA ARG A 182 26.51 -8.59 3.91
C ARG A 182 26.70 -7.17 3.36
N PRO A 183 27.45 -6.99 2.27
CA PRO A 183 27.60 -5.68 1.65
C PRO A 183 26.28 -5.25 0.99
N VAL A 184 25.80 -4.07 1.34
CA VAL A 184 24.55 -3.51 0.81
C VAL A 184 24.77 -2.12 0.22
N TRP A 185 23.93 -1.76 -0.74
CA TRP A 185 23.67 -0.37 -1.10
C TRP A 185 22.54 0.17 -0.23
N ILE A 186 22.75 1.33 0.37
CA ILE A 186 21.72 2.07 1.11
C ILE A 186 21.28 3.22 0.22
N LEU A 187 20.05 3.13 -0.27
CA LEU A 187 19.43 4.11 -1.16
C LEU A 187 18.45 4.95 -0.35
N ARG A 188 18.60 6.27 -0.37
CA ARG A 188 17.69 7.20 0.32
C ARG A 188 17.03 8.14 -0.66
N GLY A 189 15.78 8.48 -0.37
CA GLY A 189 14.97 9.36 -1.20
C GLY A 189 13.79 9.98 -0.47
N ASN A 190 13.06 10.80 -1.22
CA ASN A 190 11.83 11.47 -0.80
C ASN A 190 10.74 11.24 -1.86
N TRP A 191 9.48 11.39 -1.49
CA TRP A 191 8.37 11.30 -2.45
C TRP A 191 8.55 12.28 -3.62
N LYS A 192 8.31 11.82 -4.85
CA LYS A 192 8.34 12.67 -6.06
C LYS A 192 7.25 13.72 -6.02
N ASP A 193 6.06 13.29 -5.61
CA ASP A 193 4.91 14.16 -5.45
C ASP A 193 4.19 13.83 -4.15
N MET A 194 4.21 14.78 -3.21
CA MET A 194 3.44 14.66 -1.97
C MET A 194 1.94 14.90 -2.18
N ASN A 195 1.55 15.57 -3.28
CA ASN A 195 0.15 15.82 -3.60
C ASN A 195 -0.57 14.56 -4.06
N ALA A 196 0.14 13.64 -4.72
CA ALA A 196 -0.35 12.30 -5.03
C ALA A 196 -0.80 11.51 -3.78
N LEU A 197 -0.36 11.92 -2.58
CA LEU A 197 -0.83 11.38 -1.31
C LEU A 197 -2.15 12.02 -0.83
N GLY A 198 -2.83 12.81 -1.67
CA GLY A 198 -4.05 13.54 -1.33
C GLY A 198 -3.83 14.76 -0.44
N LEU A 199 -2.59 15.25 -0.35
CA LEU A 199 -2.26 16.45 0.42
C LEU A 199 -2.33 17.67 -0.50
N GLY A 200 -2.96 18.75 -0.04
CA GLY A 200 -2.94 20.01 -0.79
C GLY A 200 -1.51 20.56 -0.92
N PRO A 201 -1.21 21.38 -1.95
CA PRO A 201 0.14 21.87 -2.27
C PRO A 201 0.81 22.72 -1.18
N LEU A 202 0.06 23.14 -0.16
CA LEU A 202 0.54 23.90 0.99
C LEU A 202 0.36 23.15 2.32
N ALA A 203 -0.18 21.93 2.28
CA ALA A 203 -0.38 21.13 3.48
C ALA A 203 0.94 20.51 3.90
N THR A 204 1.38 20.79 5.13
CA THR A 204 2.49 20.03 5.70
C THR A 204 1.97 18.60 5.98
N PRO A 205 2.61 17.54 5.46
CA PRO A 205 2.16 16.16 5.63
C PRO A 205 2.08 15.75 7.09
N PRO A 206 0.93 15.27 7.61
CA PRO A 206 0.81 14.77 8.97
C PRO A 206 1.97 13.88 9.42
N ALA A 207 2.29 13.85 10.71
CA ALA A 207 3.47 13.14 11.25
C ALA A 207 3.48 11.63 10.93
N TYR A 208 2.31 11.06 10.61
CA TYR A 208 2.18 9.67 10.19
C TYR A 208 2.57 9.42 8.72
N ILE A 209 2.62 10.44 7.87
CA ILE A 209 3.03 10.31 6.47
C ILE A 209 4.56 10.28 6.42
N PRO A 210 5.16 9.20 5.89
CA PRO A 210 6.60 9.13 5.73
C PRO A 210 7.10 10.29 4.89
N SER A 211 8.24 10.86 5.27
CA SER A 211 8.93 11.87 4.46
C SER A 211 10.20 11.35 3.83
N VAL A 212 10.86 10.38 4.48
CA VAL A 212 12.11 9.79 4.02
C VAL A 212 11.89 8.31 3.79
N VAL A 213 12.41 7.84 2.65
CA VAL A 213 12.44 6.42 2.29
C VAL A 213 13.90 5.98 2.26
N GLU A 214 14.19 4.86 2.90
CA GLU A 214 15.46 4.16 2.82
C GLU A 214 15.23 2.73 2.35
N VAL A 215 16.03 2.28 1.38
CA VAL A 215 16.03 0.89 0.90
C VAL A 215 17.46 0.37 1.01
N GLN A 216 17.63 -0.78 1.64
CA GLN A 216 18.90 -1.48 1.72
C GLN A 216 18.83 -2.72 0.82
N VAL A 217 19.61 -2.70 -0.26
CA VAL A 217 19.65 -3.77 -1.25
C VAL A 217 21.02 -4.44 -1.26
N ASP A 218 21.03 -5.76 -1.36
CA ASP A 218 22.26 -6.54 -1.51
C ASP A 218 23.05 -6.14 -2.75
N LYS A 219 24.36 -5.96 -2.64
CA LYS A 219 25.16 -5.55 -3.81
C LYS A 219 25.23 -6.65 -4.88
N GLU A 220 25.23 -7.91 -4.47
CA GLU A 220 25.38 -9.05 -5.36
C GLU A 220 24.05 -9.43 -6.02
N THR A 221 23.07 -9.78 -5.20
CA THR A 221 21.76 -10.32 -5.64
C THR A 221 20.72 -9.24 -5.95
N GLY A 222 20.91 -8.00 -5.48
CA GLY A 222 19.91 -6.94 -5.57
C GLY A 222 18.72 -7.10 -4.62
N TRP A 223 18.74 -8.11 -3.75
CA TRP A 223 17.61 -8.39 -2.84
C TRP A 223 17.40 -7.27 -1.81
N PRO A 224 16.17 -6.77 -1.62
CA PRO A 224 15.89 -5.71 -0.67
C PRO A 224 15.69 -6.28 0.73
N TYR A 225 16.78 -6.41 1.49
CA TYR A 225 16.72 -6.91 2.86
C TYR A 225 15.95 -5.98 3.81
N LYS A 226 15.92 -4.68 3.51
CA LYS A 226 15.29 -3.71 4.41
C LYS A 226 14.71 -2.52 3.66
N VAL A 227 13.49 -2.13 4.02
CA VAL A 227 12.85 -0.88 3.59
C VAL A 227 12.35 -0.14 4.81
N ILE A 228 12.69 1.15 4.92
CA ILE A 228 12.31 1.99 6.04
C ILE A 228 11.63 3.25 5.50
N LEU A 229 10.43 3.52 6.00
CA LEU A 229 9.67 4.74 5.76
C LEU A 229 9.59 5.51 7.07
N LEU A 230 10.16 6.71 7.11
CA LEU A 230 10.25 7.53 8.32
C LEU A 230 9.46 8.83 8.14
N GLY A 231 8.52 9.08 9.06
CA GLY A 231 7.84 10.36 9.22
C GLY A 231 8.79 11.43 9.77
N LYS A 232 8.38 12.70 9.66
CA LYS A 232 9.09 13.82 10.30
C LYS A 232 8.55 14.01 11.71
N ARG A 233 9.47 14.09 12.70
CA ARG A 233 9.11 14.55 14.05
C ARG A 233 8.60 15.97 13.96
N ARG A 234 7.47 16.24 14.59
CA ARG A 234 6.94 17.59 14.72
C ARG A 234 7.01 18.03 16.17
N PRO A 235 7.54 19.24 16.44
CA PRO A 235 7.26 19.90 17.70
C PRO A 235 5.77 20.26 17.69
N THR A 236 4.94 19.45 18.32
CA THR A 236 3.52 19.79 18.48
C THR A 236 3.43 20.78 19.64
N VAL A 237 3.31 22.07 19.30
CA VAL A 237 2.91 23.09 20.26
C VAL A 237 1.43 22.87 20.55
N ARG A 238 1.13 21.99 21.49
CA ARG A 238 -0.23 21.74 21.95
C ARG A 238 -0.66 22.92 22.81
N ASN A 239 -1.12 23.99 22.16
CA ASN A 239 -1.64 25.18 22.83
C ASN A 239 -3.02 24.84 23.43
N THR A 240 -3.04 23.99 24.45
CA THR A 240 -4.27 23.65 25.19
C THR A 240 -4.72 24.79 26.10
N ASN A 241 -3.87 25.79 26.31
CA ASN A 241 -4.22 27.10 26.83
C ASN A 241 -3.47 28.13 25.99
N ALA A 242 -4.17 28.89 25.15
CA ALA A 242 -3.59 30.12 24.59
C ALA A 242 -2.93 30.89 25.74
N PRO A 243 -1.66 31.32 25.63
CA PRO A 243 -0.96 31.97 26.72
C PRO A 243 -1.85 33.07 27.27
N ARG A 244 -2.33 32.90 28.51
CA ARG A 244 -3.13 33.93 29.16
C ARG A 244 -2.15 35.08 29.39
N VAL A 245 -2.36 36.16 28.65
CA VAL A 245 -1.64 37.40 28.91
C VAL A 245 -2.13 37.88 30.27
N ASP A 246 -1.22 38.00 31.23
CA ASP A 246 -1.55 38.56 32.53
C ASP A 246 -2.00 40.02 32.33
N PRO A 247 -3.26 40.35 32.68
CA PRO A 247 -3.81 41.68 32.45
C PRO A 247 -3.08 42.78 33.25
N ALA A 248 -2.31 42.44 34.29
CA ALA A 248 -1.55 43.41 35.08
C ALA A 248 -0.17 43.71 34.50
N THR A 249 0.48 42.76 33.81
CA THR A 249 1.87 42.89 33.36
C THR A 249 2.04 42.83 31.84
N GLY A 250 1.01 42.43 31.10
CA GLY A 250 1.06 42.26 29.64
C GLY A 250 1.95 41.12 29.18
N ARG A 251 2.48 40.30 30.09
CA ARG A 251 3.37 39.19 29.77
C ARG A 251 2.57 37.90 29.60
N PRO A 252 2.93 37.04 28.65
CA PRO A 252 2.33 35.71 28.53
C PRO A 252 2.65 34.89 29.78
N VAL A 253 1.62 34.36 30.44
CA VAL A 253 1.74 33.46 31.60
C VAL A 253 1.29 32.06 31.18
N GLY A 254 2.21 31.10 31.29
CA GLY A 254 1.99 29.69 30.98
C GLY A 254 3.29 29.03 30.51
N GLU A 255 3.56 27.82 31.01
CA GLU A 255 4.66 27.01 30.52
C GLU A 255 4.22 26.32 29.22
N ILE A 256 4.91 26.62 28.11
CA ILE A 256 4.67 25.92 26.85
C ILE A 256 5.28 24.53 26.98
N VAL A 257 4.48 23.55 27.37
CA VAL A 257 4.89 22.14 27.31
C VAL A 257 4.79 21.72 25.85
N SER A 258 5.91 21.79 25.12
CA SER A 258 6.02 21.16 23.81
C SER A 258 6.02 19.65 24.00
N GLN A 259 4.96 18.98 23.54
CA GLN A 259 4.95 17.52 23.47
C GLN A 259 5.40 17.16 22.05
N GLU A 260 6.60 16.58 21.92
CA GLU A 260 7.06 16.07 20.62
C GLU A 260 6.20 14.87 20.24
N GLU A 261 5.59 14.92 19.05
CA GLU A 261 4.89 13.77 18.50
C GLU A 261 5.94 12.81 17.93
N GLU A 262 5.89 11.56 18.36
CA GLU A 262 6.77 10.51 17.83
C GLU A 262 6.51 10.37 16.33
N ALA A 263 7.59 10.43 15.53
CA ALA A 263 7.50 10.24 14.09
C ALA A 263 7.01 8.83 13.78
N SER A 264 6.19 8.68 12.74
CA SER A 264 5.90 7.33 12.26
C SER A 264 7.16 6.65 11.74
N ARG A 265 7.22 5.35 11.94
CA ARG A 265 8.22 4.48 11.37
C ARG A 265 7.54 3.22 10.88
N PHE A 266 7.75 2.92 9.61
CA PHE A 266 7.35 1.67 9.02
C PHE A 266 8.60 1.00 8.47
N GLU A 267 8.88 -0.21 8.92
CA GLU A 267 10.06 -0.97 8.55
C GLU A 267 9.63 -2.33 8.03
N ILE A 268 10.04 -2.70 6.82
CA ILE A 268 9.94 -4.06 6.30
C ILE A 268 11.35 -4.63 6.28
N SER A 269 11.53 -5.82 6.83
CA SER A 269 12.77 -6.58 6.78
C SER A 269 12.52 -7.99 6.26
N TYR A 270 13.43 -8.46 5.42
CA TYR A 270 13.50 -9.84 4.95
C TYR A 270 14.69 -10.51 5.64
N THR A 271 14.45 -11.62 6.33
CA THR A 271 15.51 -12.45 6.96
C THR A 271 15.46 -13.87 6.42
N ASP A 272 16.49 -14.66 6.71
CA ASP A 272 16.56 -16.08 6.34
C ASP A 272 16.37 -16.33 4.84
N VAL A 273 16.83 -15.37 4.03
CA VAL A 273 16.68 -15.38 2.59
C VAL A 273 17.49 -16.52 1.99
N THR A 274 16.79 -17.45 1.37
CA THR A 274 17.36 -18.61 0.69
C THR A 274 16.96 -18.54 -0.78
N PHE A 275 17.96 -18.48 -1.65
CA PHE A 275 17.78 -18.60 -3.09
C PHE A 275 17.81 -20.07 -3.50
N GLU A 276 17.05 -20.43 -4.52
CA GLU A 276 16.92 -21.81 -5.01
C GLU A 276 16.49 -22.83 -3.92
N PRO A 277 15.54 -22.50 -3.02
CA PRO A 277 15.07 -23.47 -2.04
C PRO A 277 14.22 -24.56 -2.70
N GLU A 278 14.25 -25.75 -2.14
CA GLU A 278 13.31 -26.80 -2.55
C GLU A 278 11.89 -26.50 -2.02
N PHE A 279 10.91 -26.50 -2.93
CA PHE A 279 9.50 -26.30 -2.61
C PHE A 279 8.71 -27.59 -2.70
N THR A 280 7.65 -27.68 -1.91
CA THR A 280 6.68 -28.77 -1.99
C THR A 280 5.45 -28.33 -2.80
N LEU A 281 4.71 -29.28 -3.38
CA LEU A 281 3.46 -28.99 -4.10
C LEU A 281 2.42 -28.23 -3.26
N GLY A 282 2.48 -28.37 -1.93
CA GLY A 282 1.60 -27.67 -0.99
C GLY A 282 1.97 -26.20 -0.73
N THR A 283 3.17 -25.76 -1.12
CA THR A 283 3.67 -24.40 -0.81
C THR A 283 2.85 -23.33 -1.51
N PHE A 284 2.49 -23.57 -2.77
CA PHE A 284 1.81 -22.60 -3.64
C PHE A 284 0.35 -22.92 -3.90
N SER A 285 -0.23 -23.87 -3.16
CA SER A 285 -1.64 -24.24 -3.28
C SER A 285 -2.43 -23.86 -2.05
N PHE A 286 -3.68 -23.46 -2.27
CA PHE A 286 -4.63 -23.18 -1.19
C PHE A 286 -5.93 -23.93 -1.42
N ARG A 287 -6.46 -24.50 -0.34
CA ARG A 287 -7.77 -25.16 -0.35
C ARG A 287 -8.65 -24.52 0.72
N VAL A 288 -9.77 -23.97 0.26
CA VAL A 288 -10.80 -23.41 1.14
C VAL A 288 -11.39 -24.54 2.00
N PRO A 289 -11.57 -24.34 3.32
CA PRO A 289 -12.28 -25.29 4.17
C PRO A 289 -13.67 -25.61 3.61
N ASP A 290 -14.10 -26.87 3.75
CA ASP A 290 -15.38 -27.30 3.17
C ASP A 290 -16.59 -26.51 3.74
N ALA A 291 -16.49 -26.05 4.98
CA ALA A 291 -17.50 -25.23 5.66
C ALA A 291 -17.60 -23.77 5.15
N ASP A 292 -16.60 -23.27 4.41
CA ASP A 292 -16.53 -21.88 3.95
C ASP A 292 -16.62 -21.76 2.42
N ARG A 293 -16.93 -22.85 1.70
CA ARG A 293 -16.94 -22.87 0.23
C ARG A 293 -17.96 -21.89 -0.38
N ASP A 294 -19.09 -21.69 0.28
CA ASP A 294 -20.15 -20.76 -0.12
C ASP A 294 -19.77 -19.29 0.12
N ARG A 295 -18.72 -19.02 0.91
CA ARG A 295 -18.20 -17.68 1.19
C ARG A 295 -17.17 -17.21 0.18
N VAL A 296 -16.74 -18.08 -0.73
CA VAL A 296 -15.74 -17.75 -1.76
C VAL A 296 -16.35 -16.78 -2.76
N ARG A 297 -15.67 -15.65 -2.95
CA ARG A 297 -16.01 -14.68 -4.00
C ARG A 297 -14.99 -14.79 -5.13
N ASP A 298 -15.47 -15.19 -6.30
CA ASP A 298 -14.69 -15.13 -7.52
C ASP A 298 -14.75 -13.71 -8.08
N ARG A 299 -13.59 -13.03 -8.13
CA ARG A 299 -13.49 -11.63 -8.60
C ARG A 299 -13.08 -11.52 -10.07
N THR A 300 -12.96 -12.64 -10.77
CA THR A 300 -12.44 -12.67 -12.14
C THR A 300 -13.28 -11.82 -13.08
N LEU A 301 -14.60 -12.03 -13.10
CA LEU A 301 -15.50 -11.30 -14.00
C LEU A 301 -15.57 -9.80 -13.67
N ASP A 302 -15.56 -9.44 -12.40
CA ASP A 302 -15.54 -8.05 -11.95
C ASP A 302 -14.27 -7.35 -12.47
N LEU A 303 -13.11 -7.98 -12.28
CA LEU A 303 -11.84 -7.43 -12.73
C LEU A 303 -11.75 -7.33 -14.26
N LEU A 304 -12.24 -8.32 -15.00
CA LEU A 304 -12.30 -8.24 -16.47
C LEU A 304 -13.17 -7.06 -16.94
N SER A 305 -14.30 -6.83 -16.26
CA SER A 305 -15.19 -5.70 -16.55
C SER A 305 -14.53 -4.36 -16.22
N GLU A 306 -13.77 -4.27 -15.13
CA GLU A 306 -12.94 -3.10 -14.80
C GLU A 306 -11.87 -2.84 -15.88
N LEU A 307 -11.21 -3.88 -16.39
CA LEU A 307 -10.21 -3.76 -17.45
C LEU A 307 -10.82 -3.24 -18.76
N ASP A 308 -12.01 -3.72 -19.13
CA ASP A 308 -12.74 -3.21 -20.28
C ASP A 308 -13.07 -1.72 -20.13
N GLN A 309 -13.48 -1.29 -18.94
CA GLN A 309 -13.75 0.12 -18.66
C GLN A 309 -12.48 0.96 -18.76
N MET A 310 -11.38 0.48 -18.17
CA MET A 310 -10.09 1.17 -18.21
C MET A 310 -9.57 1.32 -19.65
N ALA A 311 -9.69 0.28 -20.49
CA ALA A 311 -9.31 0.33 -21.90
C ALA A 311 -10.08 1.41 -22.67
N ARG A 312 -11.40 1.51 -22.45
CA ARG A 312 -12.23 2.55 -23.08
C ARG A 312 -11.84 3.95 -22.63
N ILE A 313 -11.50 4.15 -21.35
CA ILE A 313 -11.06 5.45 -20.84
C ILE A 313 -9.73 5.85 -21.50
N ILE A 314 -8.76 4.94 -21.56
CA ILE A 314 -7.46 5.19 -22.19
C ILE A 314 -7.61 5.53 -23.68
N GLU A 315 -8.46 4.79 -24.40
CA GLU A 315 -8.74 5.07 -25.82
C GLU A 315 -9.40 6.43 -26.02
N ALA A 316 -10.40 6.77 -25.19
CA ALA A 316 -11.05 8.06 -25.23
C ALA A 316 -10.09 9.22 -24.94
N GLN A 317 -9.18 9.07 -23.97
CA GLN A 317 -8.14 10.05 -23.67
C GLN A 317 -7.18 10.25 -24.85
N LYS A 318 -6.76 9.16 -25.51
CA LYS A 318 -5.91 9.22 -26.71
C LYS A 318 -6.60 9.97 -27.86
N LEU A 319 -7.90 9.75 -28.06
CA LEU A 319 -8.67 10.44 -29.10
C LEU A 319 -8.88 11.94 -28.84
N GLN A 320 -8.86 12.37 -27.57
CA GLN A 320 -9.06 13.77 -27.18
C GLN A 320 -7.79 14.65 -27.30
N GLY A 321 -6.68 14.12 -27.81
CA GLY A 321 -5.56 14.95 -28.31
C GLY A 321 -4.47 15.32 -27.31
N GLY A 322 -4.24 14.50 -26.27
CA GLY A 322 -3.05 14.63 -25.42
C GLY A 322 -1.84 13.98 -26.08
N ASP A 323 -0.82 14.77 -26.41
CA ASP A 323 0.49 14.31 -26.89
C ASP A 323 1.13 13.41 -25.83
N GLY A 324 0.99 12.09 -26.01
CA GLY A 324 1.77 10.92 -25.52
C GLY A 324 2.55 10.98 -24.21
N THR A 325 2.23 11.87 -23.27
CA THR A 325 2.91 11.91 -21.98
C THR A 325 2.24 10.85 -21.10
N PRO A 326 2.99 9.87 -20.55
CA PRO A 326 2.40 8.85 -19.70
C PRO A 326 1.65 9.54 -18.56
N GLY A 327 0.33 9.34 -18.51
CA GLY A 327 -0.56 9.94 -17.53
C GLY A 327 -0.01 9.69 -16.13
N THR A 328 -0.03 10.73 -15.30
CA THR A 328 0.39 10.57 -13.91
C THR A 328 -0.62 9.70 -13.19
N MET A 329 -0.22 9.05 -12.09
CA MET A 329 -1.09 8.18 -11.27
C MET A 329 -2.42 8.87 -10.88
N ASN A 330 -2.45 10.20 -10.82
CA ASN A 330 -3.67 10.99 -10.62
C ASN A 330 -4.70 10.81 -11.73
N ASP A 331 -4.31 10.79 -13.01
CA ASP A 331 -5.25 10.73 -14.14
C ASP A 331 -6.03 9.40 -14.20
N LEU A 332 -5.41 8.31 -13.72
CA LEU A 332 -6.05 6.99 -13.62
C LEU A 332 -6.94 6.85 -12.37
N LEU A 333 -6.60 7.52 -11.26
CA LEU A 333 -7.41 7.50 -10.05
C LEU A 333 -8.68 8.34 -10.18
N GLU A 334 -8.64 9.43 -10.96
CA GLU A 334 -9.81 10.29 -11.20
C GLU A 334 -10.89 9.61 -12.07
N GLY A 335 -10.52 8.69 -12.96
CA GLY A 335 -11.46 8.03 -13.87
C GLY A 335 -12.26 6.86 -13.29
N ILE A 336 -11.89 6.34 -12.10
CA ILE A 336 -12.40 5.05 -11.58
C ILE A 336 -13.54 5.21 -10.55
N GLY A 337 -13.95 6.45 -10.21
CA GLY A 337 -15.22 6.70 -9.52
C GLY A 337 -15.55 5.74 -8.39
N LEU A 338 -14.72 5.70 -7.34
CA LEU A 338 -15.06 5.02 -6.09
C LEU A 338 -16.26 5.74 -5.46
N ASP A 339 -17.46 5.22 -5.70
CA ASP A 339 -18.68 5.67 -5.03
C ASP A 339 -18.62 5.22 -3.57
N VAL A 340 -18.06 6.08 -2.72
CA VAL A 340 -18.07 5.88 -1.26
C VAL A 340 -19.47 6.27 -0.79
N PRO A 341 -20.29 5.34 -0.28
CA PRO A 341 -21.60 5.70 0.24
C PRO A 341 -21.42 6.76 1.34
N PRO A 342 -22.27 7.81 1.36
CA PRO A 342 -22.12 8.90 2.30
C PRO A 342 -22.12 8.36 3.73
N VAL A 343 -21.04 8.65 4.46
CA VAL A 343 -20.94 8.38 5.90
C VAL A 343 -21.95 9.30 6.59
N GLY A 344 -23.17 8.81 6.79
CA GLY A 344 -24.24 9.61 7.39
C GLY A 344 -25.65 9.04 7.31
N GLU A 345 -25.94 8.05 6.46
CA GLU A 345 -27.24 7.38 6.54
C GLU A 345 -27.29 6.46 7.76
N ALA A 346 -28.03 6.90 8.77
CA ALA A 346 -28.40 6.07 9.90
C ALA A 346 -29.06 4.78 9.37
N PRO A 347 -28.72 3.61 9.92
CA PRO A 347 -29.39 2.37 9.54
C PRO A 347 -30.89 2.55 9.72
N ALA A 348 -31.67 2.12 8.72
CA ALA A 348 -33.11 2.09 8.81
C ALA A 348 -33.52 1.45 10.15
N PRO A 349 -34.50 2.03 10.87
CA PRO A 349 -34.93 1.48 12.14
C PRO A 349 -35.32 0.02 11.96
N ALA A 350 -34.83 -0.84 12.85
CA ALA A 350 -35.19 -2.24 12.87
C ALA A 350 -36.72 -2.37 12.88
N PRO A 351 -37.30 -3.31 12.10
CA PRO A 351 -38.74 -3.57 12.16
C PRO A 351 -39.13 -3.85 13.61
N GLU A 352 -40.20 -3.20 14.06
CA GLU A 352 -40.75 -3.41 15.40
C GLU A 352 -40.97 -4.91 15.63
N PRO A 353 -40.60 -5.45 16.81
CA PRO A 353 -40.83 -6.86 17.10
C PRO A 353 -42.32 -7.14 17.04
N GLU A 354 -42.71 -8.10 16.19
CA GLU A 354 -44.07 -8.64 16.16
C GLU A 354 -44.45 -9.05 17.59
N THR A 355 -45.49 -8.41 18.11
CA THR A 355 -46.10 -8.78 19.37
C THR A 355 -46.63 -10.21 19.24
N LEU A 356 -45.99 -11.14 19.94
CA LEU A 356 -46.49 -12.50 20.10
C LEU A 356 -47.93 -12.45 20.64
N PRO A 357 -48.88 -13.19 20.05
CA PRO A 357 -50.24 -13.26 20.59
C PRO A 357 -50.20 -13.83 22.01
N GLY A 358 -50.88 -13.15 22.92
CA GLY A 358 -50.96 -13.52 24.32
C GLY A 358 -51.47 -14.97 24.48
N SER A 359 -50.70 -15.78 25.19
CA SER A 359 -51.13 -17.07 25.71
C SER A 359 -52.34 -16.86 26.62
N GLY A 360 -53.53 -17.24 26.17
CA GLY A 360 -54.69 -17.32 27.02
C GLY A 360 -54.57 -18.49 27.99
N ASN A 361 -54.91 -18.23 29.25
CA ASN A 361 -55.24 -19.25 30.26
C ASN A 361 -56.68 -19.72 30.07
#